data_AF-A0A2V8ZHB4-F1
#
_entry.id   AF-A0A2V8ZHB4-F1
#
_cell.length_a   1.000
_cell.length_b   1.000
_cell.length_c   1.000
_cell.angle_alpha   90.00
_cell.angle_beta   90.00
_cell.angle_gamma   90.00
#
_symmetry.space_group_name_H-M   'P 1'
#
loop_
_entity.id
_entity.type
_entity.pdbx_description
1 polymer ?
#
loop_
_entity_poly.entity_id
_entity_poly.type
_entity_poly.pdbx_seq_one_letter_code
_entity_poly.pdbx_strand_id
1 'polypeptide(L)'
;MRTSNTLSQQEINDFTDFCISRGIQMQGEVGVKNGEEISQIIINRLNDYITPDTLQAAAAFLGNKITYLTPVEAEFNRMKYRLTDEESSLVLRFIPFYSLSTQGQDEMVNFSSIVEWFTGRNQPITWDNLNRLIGNVSNQPVSKLRFQRRLQDSEKEALRLKTEDKIRHERYLKEHPPSAEKRNPSFTDPTLESHKAMMQRPAETIKAQQGDQGAYWHGRCQQAVASVQSNLDRAEVQGYITEASKSLSFNGSGTWETCYKKIMFRIEQRKLERSMAGRM
;
A
#
# COMPACT_ATOMS: atom_id res chain seq x y z
N MET A 1 7.73 -34.49 29.13
CA MET A 1 6.44 -34.08 29.72
C MET A 1 6.66 -32.80 30.49
N ARG A 2 5.85 -31.77 30.20
CA ARG A 2 5.97 -30.44 30.82
C ARG A 2 5.62 -30.50 32.32
N THR A 3 6.43 -29.88 33.18
CA THR A 3 6.23 -29.88 34.64
C THR A 3 6.01 -28.48 35.24
N SER A 4 6.19 -27.40 34.46
CA SER A 4 5.96 -26.01 34.88
C SER A 4 4.87 -25.35 34.04
N ASN A 5 3.99 -24.58 34.69
CA ASN A 5 2.93 -23.80 34.03
C ASN A 5 3.39 -22.42 33.54
N THR A 6 4.59 -21.99 33.91
CA THR A 6 5.19 -20.74 33.41
C THR A 6 6.15 -21.02 32.26
N LEU A 7 6.15 -20.11 31.27
CA LEU A 7 7.13 -20.11 30.18
C LEU A 7 8.48 -19.60 30.68
N SER A 8 9.55 -20.33 30.38
CA SER A 8 10.91 -19.84 30.62
C SER A 8 11.31 -18.79 29.57
N GLN A 9 12.31 -17.96 29.87
CA GLN A 9 12.83 -17.00 28.90
C GLN A 9 13.37 -17.69 27.64
N GLN A 10 13.95 -18.88 27.77
CA GLN A 10 14.42 -19.66 26.62
C GLN A 10 13.28 -20.06 25.71
N GLU A 11 12.16 -20.55 26.27
CA GLU A 11 10.96 -20.89 25.49
C GLU A 11 10.38 -19.68 24.74
N ILE A 12 10.40 -18.51 25.39
CA ILE A 12 9.95 -17.26 24.77
C ILE A 12 10.89 -16.88 23.61
N ASN A 13 12.20 -17.00 23.79
CA ASN A 13 13.18 -16.71 22.75
C ASN A 13 13.04 -17.67 21.56
N ASP A 14 12.96 -18.98 21.82
CA ASP A 14 12.81 -20.01 20.79
C ASP A 14 11.51 -19.82 19.99
N PHE A 15 10.41 -19.48 20.66
CA PHE A 15 9.14 -19.16 20.01
C PHE A 15 9.24 -17.90 19.14
N THR A 16 9.88 -16.85 19.66
CA THR A 16 10.07 -15.58 18.95
C THR A 16 10.91 -15.79 17.69
N ASP A 17 12.03 -16.49 17.80
CA ASP A 17 12.91 -16.82 16.68
C ASP A 17 12.19 -17.65 15.62
N PHE A 18 11.41 -18.64 16.04
CA PHE A 18 10.59 -19.45 15.13
C PHE A 18 9.59 -18.57 14.35
N CYS A 19 8.82 -17.73 15.06
CA CYS A 19 7.83 -16.87 14.42
C CYS A 19 8.46 -15.89 13.43
N ILE A 20 9.59 -15.27 13.79
CA ILE A 20 10.33 -14.36 12.90
C ILE A 20 10.85 -15.11 11.67
N SER A 21 11.43 -16.29 11.84
CA SER A 21 11.97 -17.09 10.74
C SER A 21 10.91 -17.53 9.72
N ARG A 22 9.67 -17.74 10.19
CA ARG A 22 8.53 -18.19 9.38
C ARG A 22 7.62 -17.04 8.91
N GLY A 23 7.91 -15.80 9.29
CA GLY A 23 7.07 -14.64 8.97
C GLY A 23 5.68 -14.70 9.61
N ILE A 24 5.56 -15.26 10.81
CA ILE A 24 4.29 -15.36 11.54
C ILE A 24 3.99 -14.02 12.22
N GLN A 25 2.75 -13.54 12.12
CA GLN A 25 2.33 -12.32 12.81
C GLN A 25 2.27 -12.56 14.32
N MET A 26 2.97 -11.74 15.11
CA MET A 26 3.01 -11.83 16.57
C MET A 26 2.35 -10.65 17.28
N GLN A 27 1.97 -9.59 16.55
CA GLN A 27 1.44 -8.37 17.13
C GLN A 27 -0.10 -8.35 17.16
N GLY A 28 -0.65 -7.72 18.19
CA GLY A 28 -2.09 -7.51 18.37
C GLY A 28 -2.89 -8.81 18.57
N GLU A 29 -4.20 -8.73 18.38
CA GLU A 29 -5.14 -9.86 18.55
C GLU A 29 -4.77 -11.06 17.65
N VAL A 30 -4.30 -10.79 16.43
CA VAL A 30 -3.84 -11.83 15.50
C VAL A 30 -2.63 -12.57 16.07
N GLY A 31 -1.71 -11.85 16.69
CA GLY A 31 -0.55 -12.44 17.37
C GLY A 31 -0.94 -13.37 18.50
N VAL A 32 -1.89 -12.95 19.34
CA VAL A 32 -2.44 -13.78 20.44
C VAL A 32 -3.03 -15.07 19.89
N LYS A 33 -3.89 -14.97 18.86
CA LYS A 33 -4.50 -16.13 18.22
C LYS A 33 -3.46 -17.09 17.63
N ASN A 34 -2.45 -16.55 16.93
CA ASN A 34 -1.36 -17.37 16.38
C ASN A 34 -0.59 -18.10 17.49
N GLY A 35 -0.30 -17.40 18.61
CA GLY A 35 0.35 -17.99 19.77
C GLY A 35 -0.48 -19.11 20.42
N GLU A 36 -1.78 -18.91 20.56
CA GLU A 36 -2.71 -19.93 21.08
C GLU A 36 -2.75 -21.18 20.21
N GLU A 37 -2.84 -21.04 18.89
CA GLU A 37 -2.86 -22.17 17.96
C GLU A 37 -1.57 -23.00 18.02
N ILE A 38 -0.41 -22.33 18.03
CA ILE A 38 0.89 -23.00 18.15
C ILE A 38 1.01 -23.69 19.53
N SER A 39 0.63 -22.99 20.59
CA SER A 39 0.65 -23.52 21.96
C SER A 39 -0.25 -24.74 22.12
N GLN A 40 -1.47 -24.72 21.56
CA GLN A 40 -2.37 -25.88 21.59
C GLN A 40 -1.75 -27.11 20.93
N ILE A 41 -1.01 -26.94 19.83
CA ILE A 41 -0.33 -28.07 19.17
C ILE A 41 0.80 -28.59 20.04
N ILE A 42 1.66 -27.72 20.56
CA ILE A 42 2.85 -28.14 21.32
C ILE A 42 2.46 -28.72 22.68
N ILE A 43 1.66 -28.00 23.45
CA ILE A 43 1.32 -28.37 24.83
C ILE A 43 0.28 -29.49 24.85
N ASN A 44 -0.79 -29.40 24.07
CA ASN A 44 -1.89 -30.36 24.20
C ASN A 44 -1.73 -31.59 23.29
N ARG A 45 -1.15 -31.44 22.11
CA ARG A 45 -1.02 -32.54 21.13
C ARG A 45 0.33 -33.24 21.22
N LEU A 46 1.43 -32.49 21.34
CA LEU A 46 2.77 -33.06 21.46
C LEU A 46 3.15 -33.35 22.93
N ASN A 47 2.48 -32.70 23.89
CA ASN A 47 2.71 -32.84 25.34
C ASN A 47 4.17 -32.59 25.75
N ASP A 48 4.76 -31.55 25.17
CA ASP A 48 6.18 -31.23 25.32
C ASP A 48 6.42 -29.74 25.60
N TYR A 49 7.68 -29.39 25.86
CA TYR A 49 8.15 -28.02 26.02
C TYR A 49 8.24 -27.30 24.67
N ILE A 50 8.25 -25.96 24.73
CA ILE A 50 8.51 -25.14 23.54
C ILE A 50 10.02 -25.17 23.29
N THR A 51 10.43 -25.86 22.23
CA THR A 51 11.81 -25.97 21.79
C THR A 51 11.86 -25.83 20.27
N PRO A 52 13.02 -25.59 19.65
CA PRO A 52 13.13 -25.50 18.20
C PRO A 52 12.58 -26.73 17.48
N ASP A 53 12.80 -27.93 18.03
CA ASP A 53 12.34 -29.20 17.46
C ASP A 53 10.81 -29.34 17.55
N THR A 54 10.22 -29.00 18.69
CA THR A 54 8.76 -29.11 18.88
C THR A 54 8.01 -28.04 18.08
N LEU A 55 8.59 -26.85 17.94
CA LEU A 55 8.09 -25.78 17.06
C LEU A 55 8.14 -26.20 15.58
N GLN A 56 9.24 -26.83 15.16
CA GLN A 56 9.37 -27.36 13.81
C GLN A 56 8.38 -28.50 13.54
N ALA A 57 8.17 -29.40 14.50
CA ALA A 57 7.14 -30.43 14.41
C ALA A 57 5.72 -29.83 14.39
N ALA A 58 5.46 -28.80 15.20
CA ALA A 58 4.19 -28.08 15.22
C ALA A 58 3.89 -27.42 13.87
N ALA A 59 4.92 -26.94 13.17
CA ALA A 59 4.78 -26.29 11.86
C ALA A 59 4.04 -27.14 10.83
N ALA A 60 4.19 -28.47 10.88
CA ALA A 60 3.48 -29.40 9.99
C ALA A 60 1.96 -29.40 10.19
N PHE A 61 1.48 -28.92 11.35
CA PHE A 61 0.07 -28.91 11.72
C PHE A 61 -0.59 -27.53 11.61
N LEU A 62 0.19 -26.47 11.35
CA LEU A 62 -0.31 -25.09 11.34
C LEU A 62 -1.23 -24.80 10.14
N GLY A 63 -0.91 -25.33 8.95
CA GLY A 63 -1.74 -25.17 7.75
C GLY A 63 -2.23 -23.73 7.55
N ASN A 64 -3.54 -23.57 7.36
CA ASN A 64 -4.20 -22.26 7.18
C ASN A 64 -4.70 -21.62 8.50
N LYS A 65 -4.29 -22.15 9.66
CA LYS A 65 -4.75 -21.65 10.98
C LYS A 65 -3.99 -20.43 11.45
N ILE A 66 -2.83 -20.18 10.87
CA ILE A 66 -1.92 -19.10 11.24
C ILE A 66 -1.98 -17.98 10.20
N THR A 67 -1.97 -16.75 10.69
CA THR A 67 -1.82 -15.56 9.83
C THR A 67 -0.36 -15.21 9.69
N TYR A 68 0.10 -15.14 8.45
CA TYR A 68 1.46 -14.73 8.09
C TYR A 68 1.51 -13.24 7.76
N LEU A 69 2.67 -12.64 8.01
CA LEU A 69 3.04 -11.31 7.53
C LEU A 69 3.19 -11.34 6.01
N THR A 70 2.99 -10.18 5.37
CA THR A 70 3.40 -10.03 3.97
C THR A 70 4.93 -10.19 3.84
N PRO A 71 5.46 -10.55 2.66
CA PRO A 71 6.90 -10.73 2.49
C PRO A 71 7.74 -9.53 2.90
N VAL A 72 7.24 -8.30 2.69
CA VAL A 72 7.92 -7.06 3.07
C VAL A 72 7.94 -6.87 4.58
N GLU A 73 6.82 -7.10 5.27
CA GLU A 73 6.73 -7.01 6.73
C GLU A 73 7.57 -8.08 7.42
N ALA A 74 7.58 -9.30 6.88
CA ALA A 74 8.39 -10.39 7.40
C ALA A 74 9.89 -10.05 7.33
N GLU A 75 10.35 -9.52 6.18
CA GLU A 75 11.74 -9.11 6.01
C GLU A 75 12.11 -7.93 6.93
N PHE A 76 11.23 -6.94 7.03
CA PHE A 76 11.39 -5.82 7.96
C PHE A 76 11.55 -6.29 9.41
N ASN A 77 10.64 -7.15 9.89
CA ASN A 77 10.71 -7.67 11.25
C ASN A 77 11.97 -8.49 11.49
N ARG A 78 12.39 -9.29 10.50
CA ARG A 78 13.63 -10.06 10.56
C ARG A 78 14.87 -9.17 10.67
N MET A 79 14.93 -8.10 9.90
CA MET A 79 16.04 -7.15 9.94
C MET A 79 16.04 -6.35 11.24
N LYS A 80 14.87 -5.88 11.67
CA LYS A 80 14.72 -5.13 12.93
C LYS A 80 15.13 -5.95 14.15
N TYR A 81 14.81 -7.23 14.18
CA TYR A 81 15.16 -8.13 15.28
C TYR A 81 16.68 -8.32 15.48
N ARG A 82 17.49 -8.06 14.45
CA ARG A 82 18.95 -8.16 14.52
C ARG A 82 19.62 -6.91 15.07
N LEU A 83 18.88 -5.84 15.25
CA LEU A 83 19.38 -4.53 15.65
C LEU A 83 18.98 -4.22 17.08
N THR A 84 19.74 -3.35 17.73
CA THR A 84 19.27 -2.74 18.97
C THR A 84 18.12 -1.75 18.69
N ASP A 85 17.38 -1.38 19.73
CA ASP A 85 16.33 -0.37 19.62
C ASP A 85 16.89 0.99 19.20
N GLU A 86 18.11 1.33 19.63
CA GLU A 86 18.80 2.56 19.23
C GLU A 86 19.14 2.56 17.74
N GLU A 87 19.71 1.47 17.23
CA GLU A 87 20.06 1.31 15.82
C GLU A 87 18.81 1.35 14.94
N SER A 88 17.77 0.60 15.31
CA SER A 88 16.48 0.60 14.64
C SER A 88 15.88 2.02 14.58
N SER A 89 15.89 2.72 15.70
CA SER A 89 15.39 4.11 15.80
C SER A 89 16.25 5.08 15.00
N LEU A 90 17.54 4.84 14.87
CA LEU A 90 18.43 5.66 14.06
C LEU A 90 18.09 5.53 12.57
N VAL A 91 17.92 4.30 12.08
CA VAL A 91 17.53 4.03 10.68
C VAL A 91 16.16 4.61 10.36
N LEU A 92 15.17 4.41 11.23
CA LEU A 92 13.81 4.96 11.02
C LEU A 92 13.79 6.49 11.01
N ARG A 93 14.64 7.16 11.80
CA ARG A 93 14.80 8.63 11.74
C ARG A 93 15.53 9.09 10.48
N PHE A 94 16.45 8.28 9.97
CA PHE A 94 17.24 8.58 8.80
C PHE A 94 16.40 8.59 7.50
N ILE A 95 15.44 7.68 7.38
CA ILE A 95 14.57 7.55 6.19
C ILE A 95 13.91 8.87 5.79
N PRO A 96 13.08 9.52 6.64
CA PRO A 96 12.45 10.78 6.27
C PRO A 96 13.45 11.93 6.15
N PHE A 97 14.56 11.91 6.92
CA PHE A 97 15.59 12.95 6.86
C PHE A 97 16.24 13.05 5.47
N TYR A 98 16.47 11.92 4.80
CA TYR A 98 17.03 11.88 3.45
C TYR A 98 16.00 11.83 2.32
N SER A 99 14.76 12.26 2.58
CA SER A 99 13.68 12.24 1.60
C SER A 99 13.45 10.84 1.02
N LEU A 100 13.65 9.79 1.81
CA LEU A 100 13.22 8.44 1.44
C LEU A 100 11.72 8.28 1.69
N SER A 101 11.05 7.53 0.82
CA SER A 101 9.61 7.32 0.84
C SER A 101 9.20 6.60 2.12
N THR A 102 8.19 7.15 2.78
CA THR A 102 7.51 6.54 3.93
C THR A 102 6.09 6.10 3.57
N GLN A 103 5.76 6.08 2.27
CA GLN A 103 4.40 5.79 1.80
C GLN A 103 4.17 4.28 1.67
N GLY A 104 3.07 3.79 2.24
CA GLY A 104 2.72 2.37 2.18
C GLY A 104 3.81 1.48 2.78
N GLN A 105 4.29 0.50 2.01
CA GLN A 105 5.36 -0.41 2.44
C GLN A 105 6.78 0.12 2.14
N ASP A 106 6.92 1.31 1.55
CA ASP A 106 8.24 1.82 1.16
C ASP A 106 9.16 2.09 2.36
N GLU A 107 8.61 2.50 3.50
CA GLU A 107 9.40 2.70 4.73
C GLU A 107 10.09 1.39 5.15
N MET A 108 9.35 0.30 5.12
CA MET A 108 9.84 -1.04 5.46
C MET A 108 10.90 -1.51 4.45
N VAL A 109 10.67 -1.28 3.15
CA VAL A 109 11.64 -1.61 2.10
C VAL A 109 12.93 -0.81 2.27
N ASN A 110 12.81 0.48 2.54
CA ASN A 110 13.95 1.36 2.79
C ASN A 110 14.73 0.92 4.02
N PHE A 111 14.04 0.65 5.13
CA PHE A 111 14.65 0.13 6.35
C PHE A 111 15.44 -1.14 6.07
N SER A 112 14.80 -2.18 5.51
CA SER A 112 15.47 -3.46 5.24
C SER A 112 16.66 -3.31 4.30
N SER A 113 16.56 -2.44 3.28
CA SER A 113 17.65 -2.19 2.34
C SER A 113 18.86 -1.50 2.99
N ILE A 114 18.60 -0.54 3.89
CA ILE A 114 19.65 0.14 4.66
C ILE A 114 20.35 -0.87 5.56
N VAL A 115 19.59 -1.65 6.33
CA VAL A 115 20.14 -2.64 7.27
C VAL A 115 20.91 -3.73 6.53
N GLU A 116 20.38 -4.26 5.42
CA GLU A 116 21.06 -5.24 4.55
C GLU A 116 22.43 -4.71 4.09
N TRP A 117 22.51 -3.43 3.70
CA TRP A 117 23.76 -2.81 3.26
C TRP A 117 24.84 -2.80 4.34
N PHE A 118 24.49 -2.50 5.59
CA PHE A 118 25.42 -2.46 6.73
C PHE A 118 25.81 -3.85 7.20
N THR A 119 24.83 -4.73 7.38
CA THR A 119 25.06 -6.12 7.81
C THR A 119 25.93 -6.89 6.81
N GLY A 120 25.67 -6.77 5.51
CA GLY A 120 26.49 -7.40 4.46
C GLY A 120 27.93 -6.89 4.38
N ARG A 121 28.23 -5.73 4.99
CA ARG A 121 29.57 -5.12 5.05
C ARG A 121 30.19 -5.16 6.44
N ASN A 122 29.50 -5.76 7.42
CA ASN A 122 29.88 -5.76 8.82
C ASN A 122 30.25 -4.35 9.35
N GLN A 123 29.47 -3.34 8.95
CA GLN A 123 29.68 -1.96 9.36
C GLN A 123 28.67 -1.54 10.44
N PRO A 124 29.10 -0.78 11.47
CA PRO A 124 28.20 -0.33 12.52
C PRO A 124 27.23 0.72 11.99
N ILE A 125 25.98 0.67 12.48
CA ILE A 125 24.94 1.62 12.13
C ILE A 125 25.12 2.89 12.97
N THR A 126 25.83 3.86 12.41
CA THR A 126 26.01 5.20 12.98
C THR A 126 25.52 6.26 12.01
N TRP A 127 25.24 7.47 12.50
CA TRP A 127 24.75 8.56 11.64
C TRP A 127 25.75 8.89 10.52
N ASP A 128 27.05 8.91 10.83
CA ASP A 128 28.11 9.16 9.84
C ASP A 128 28.18 8.09 8.76
N ASN A 129 28.03 6.82 9.16
CA ASN A 129 28.01 5.70 8.23
C ASN A 129 26.75 5.70 7.36
N LEU A 130 25.60 6.07 7.92
CA LEU A 130 24.36 6.28 7.18
C LEU A 130 24.50 7.40 6.13
N ASN A 131 25.15 8.51 6.47
CA ASN A 131 25.44 9.59 5.49
C ASN A 131 26.32 9.08 4.33
N ARG A 132 27.32 8.24 4.62
CA ARG A 132 28.17 7.61 3.58
C ARG A 132 27.37 6.68 2.67
N LEU A 133 26.40 5.94 3.21
CA LEU A 133 25.52 5.08 2.43
C LEU A 133 24.79 5.88 1.35
N ILE A 134 24.19 7.02 1.69
CA ILE A 134 23.46 7.83 0.70
C ILE A 134 24.38 8.34 -0.41
N GLY A 135 25.58 8.80 -0.06
CA GLY A 135 26.57 9.25 -1.06
C GLY A 135 27.01 8.13 -2.02
N ASN A 136 27.03 6.87 -1.56
CA ASN A 136 27.35 5.73 -2.41
C ASN A 136 26.16 5.25 -3.23
N VAL A 137 24.96 5.29 -2.65
CA VAL A 137 23.73 4.76 -3.23
C VAL A 137 23.13 5.70 -4.27
N SER A 138 23.28 7.03 -4.12
CA SER A 138 22.88 8.00 -5.15
C SER A 138 23.59 7.80 -6.48
N ASN A 139 24.76 7.17 -6.44
CA ASN A 139 25.63 6.94 -7.60
C ASN A 139 25.44 5.54 -8.22
N GLN A 140 24.54 4.71 -7.67
CA GLN A 140 24.28 3.37 -8.18
C GLN A 140 22.87 3.26 -8.80
N PRO A 141 22.75 2.86 -10.08
CA PRO A 141 21.46 2.79 -10.78
C PRO A 141 20.52 1.68 -10.27
N VAL A 142 20.99 0.78 -9.39
CA VAL A 142 20.25 -0.39 -8.88
C VAL A 142 19.92 -0.26 -7.38
N SER A 143 19.91 0.96 -6.86
CA SER A 143 19.52 1.18 -5.47
C SER A 143 18.11 0.62 -5.19
N LYS A 144 18.00 -0.24 -4.19
CA LYS A 144 16.69 -0.69 -3.65
C LYS A 144 15.98 0.43 -2.87
N LEU A 145 16.66 1.55 -2.57
CA LEU A 145 16.07 2.66 -1.84
C LEU A 145 15.02 3.37 -2.69
N ARG A 146 13.86 3.59 -2.08
CA ARG A 146 12.72 4.29 -2.67
C ARG A 146 12.73 5.72 -2.16
N PHE A 147 13.06 6.65 -3.03
CA PHE A 147 13.02 8.08 -2.73
C PHE A 147 11.59 8.61 -2.80
N GLN A 148 11.29 9.60 -1.97
CA GLN A 148 10.06 10.37 -2.11
C GLN A 148 10.01 10.95 -3.51
N ARG A 149 8.84 10.83 -4.15
CA ARG A 149 8.59 11.50 -5.42
C ARG A 149 8.77 13.00 -5.18
N ARG A 150 9.74 13.61 -5.88
CA ARG A 150 9.85 15.07 -5.90
C ARG A 150 8.59 15.62 -6.55
N LEU A 151 7.72 16.20 -5.75
CA LEU A 151 6.57 16.93 -6.25
C LEU A 151 7.06 18.11 -7.08
N GLN A 152 6.52 18.29 -8.28
CA GLN A 152 6.78 19.50 -9.06
C GLN A 152 6.18 20.71 -8.32
N ASP A 153 6.67 21.92 -8.62
CA ASP A 153 6.25 23.11 -7.87
C ASP A 153 4.73 23.36 -7.97
N SER A 154 4.11 23.01 -9.09
CA SER A 154 2.65 23.01 -9.25
C SER A 154 1.93 22.00 -8.34
N GLU A 155 2.52 20.83 -8.10
CA GLU A 155 1.97 19.82 -7.19
C GLU A 155 2.17 20.23 -5.72
N LYS A 156 3.29 20.89 -5.39
CA LYS A 156 3.53 21.46 -4.05
C LYS A 156 2.54 22.57 -3.72
N GLU A 157 2.26 23.46 -4.66
CA GLU A 157 1.30 24.55 -4.47
C GLU A 157 -0.13 24.02 -4.30
N ALA A 158 -0.51 23.00 -5.08
CA ALA A 158 -1.78 22.30 -4.89
C ALA A 158 -1.89 21.62 -3.51
N LEU A 159 -0.80 21.01 -3.02
CA LEU A 159 -0.76 20.41 -1.68
C LEU A 159 -0.87 21.47 -0.58
N ARG A 160 -0.23 22.63 -0.76
CA ARG A 160 -0.29 23.77 0.17
C ARG A 160 -1.71 24.30 0.28
N LEU A 161 -2.36 24.56 -0.85
CA LEU A 161 -3.77 24.98 -0.93
C LEU A 161 -4.69 23.98 -0.22
N LYS A 162 -4.52 22.68 -0.46
CA LYS A 162 -5.32 21.63 0.19
C LYS A 162 -5.12 21.57 1.70
N THR A 163 -3.90 21.87 2.17
CA THR A 163 -3.57 21.91 3.60
C THR A 163 -4.12 23.17 4.27
N GLU A 164 -4.02 24.32 3.59
CA GLU A 164 -4.61 25.59 4.02
C GLU A 164 -6.13 25.49 4.13
N ASP A 165 -6.79 24.84 3.17
CA ASP A 165 -8.24 24.57 3.21
C ASP A 165 -8.62 23.67 4.39
N LYS A 166 -7.83 22.62 4.67
CA LYS A 166 -8.08 21.75 5.82
C LYS A 166 -7.94 22.51 7.15
N ILE A 167 -6.90 23.32 7.30
CA ILE A 167 -6.68 24.14 8.51
C ILE A 167 -7.80 25.18 8.64
N ARG A 168 -8.23 25.79 7.53
CA ARG A 168 -9.35 26.74 7.52
C ARG A 168 -10.65 26.06 7.94
N HIS A 169 -10.91 24.85 7.46
CA HIS A 169 -12.08 24.08 7.84
C HIS A 169 -12.06 23.66 9.33
N GLU A 170 -10.90 23.23 9.85
CA GLU A 170 -10.74 22.92 11.27
C GLU A 170 -10.91 24.16 12.16
N ARG A 171 -10.41 25.33 11.74
CA ARG A 171 -10.69 26.60 12.45
C ARG A 171 -12.16 26.96 12.41
N TYR A 172 -12.81 26.81 11.25
CA TYR A 172 -14.23 27.06 11.11
C TYR A 172 -15.06 26.19 12.07
N LEU A 173 -14.76 24.89 12.18
CA LEU A 173 -15.42 23.97 13.13
C LEU A 173 -15.13 24.32 14.60
N LYS A 174 -14.00 24.97 14.88
CA LYS A 174 -13.64 25.43 16.23
C LYS A 174 -14.33 26.74 16.61
N GLU A 175 -14.50 27.64 15.64
CA GLU A 175 -15.22 28.92 15.80
C GLU A 175 -16.74 28.73 15.75
N HIS A 176 -17.20 27.71 15.04
CA HIS A 176 -18.60 27.31 14.91
C HIS A 176 -18.74 25.86 15.38
N PRO A 177 -18.51 25.58 16.69
CA PRO A 177 -18.73 24.25 17.22
C PRO A 177 -20.18 23.87 16.93
N PRO A 178 -20.44 22.67 16.37
CA PRO A 178 -21.80 22.25 16.09
C PRO A 178 -22.55 22.27 17.43
N SER A 179 -23.46 23.23 17.58
CA SER A 179 -24.16 23.44 18.84
C SER A 179 -24.96 22.17 19.14
N ALA A 180 -24.56 21.47 20.19
CA ALA A 180 -25.45 20.52 20.83
C ALA A 180 -26.66 21.32 21.32
N GLU A 181 -27.85 20.86 20.93
CA GLU A 181 -29.19 21.39 21.29
C GLU A 181 -29.78 22.48 20.39
N LYS A 182 -30.58 22.02 19.40
CA LYS A 182 -32.05 21.98 19.53
C LYS A 182 -32.62 21.03 18.47
N ARG A 183 -32.87 19.78 18.87
CA ARG A 183 -33.96 19.02 18.24
C ARG A 183 -35.25 19.76 18.59
N ASN A 184 -35.81 20.50 17.64
CA ASN A 184 -37.22 20.88 17.67
C ASN A 184 -37.91 20.42 16.39
N PRO A 185 -39.19 20.08 16.49
CA PRO A 185 -39.81 19.03 15.68
C PRO A 185 -40.24 19.54 14.31
N SER A 186 -40.14 18.65 13.32
CA SER A 186 -40.96 18.65 12.11
C SER A 186 -41.00 19.97 11.33
N PHE A 187 -39.91 20.27 10.63
CA PHE A 187 -40.01 20.95 9.34
C PHE A 187 -39.49 20.01 8.27
N THR A 188 -40.31 18.99 7.95
CA THR A 188 -40.14 18.18 6.74
C THR A 188 -40.57 19.04 5.58
N ASP A 189 -39.68 19.90 5.10
CA ASP A 189 -39.83 20.47 3.77
C ASP A 189 -39.60 19.32 2.77
N PRO A 190 -40.64 18.85 2.07
CA PRO A 190 -40.54 17.66 1.21
C PRO A 190 -39.48 17.83 0.12
N THR A 191 -39.19 19.08 -0.26
CA THR A 191 -38.16 19.40 -1.25
C THR A 191 -36.75 19.16 -0.71
N LEU A 192 -36.51 19.39 0.58
CA LEU A 192 -35.20 19.22 1.19
C LEU A 192 -34.92 17.78 1.62
N GLU A 193 -35.95 17.03 2.02
CA GLU A 193 -35.85 15.58 2.20
C GLU A 193 -35.69 14.84 0.87
N SER A 194 -36.40 15.25 -0.19
CA SER A 194 -36.19 14.68 -1.52
C SER A 194 -34.77 14.97 -2.05
N HIS A 195 -34.23 16.17 -1.79
CA HIS A 195 -32.88 16.52 -2.19
C HIS A 195 -31.81 15.80 -1.35
N LYS A 196 -32.02 15.65 -0.03
CA LYS A 196 -31.16 14.81 0.83
C LYS A 196 -31.22 13.34 0.43
N ALA A 197 -32.40 12.81 0.12
CA ALA A 197 -32.56 11.46 -0.40
C ALA A 197 -31.91 11.30 -1.79
N MET A 198 -31.91 12.34 -2.63
CA MET A 198 -31.23 12.34 -3.93
C MET A 198 -29.70 12.39 -3.79
N MET A 199 -29.19 13.08 -2.77
CA MET A 199 -27.74 13.21 -2.47
C MET A 199 -27.19 12.05 -1.61
N GLN A 200 -28.04 11.41 -0.81
CA GLN A 200 -27.72 10.23 0.02
C GLN A 200 -28.17 8.90 -0.59
N ARG A 201 -28.82 8.93 -1.77
CA ARG A 201 -28.78 7.76 -2.63
C ARG A 201 -27.30 7.41 -2.74
N PRO A 202 -26.88 6.18 -2.37
CA PRO A 202 -25.61 5.68 -2.86
C PRO A 202 -25.60 6.05 -4.33
N ALA A 203 -24.50 6.60 -4.86
CA ALA A 203 -24.33 6.62 -6.30
C ALA A 203 -24.82 5.26 -6.74
N GLU A 204 -25.97 5.23 -7.43
CA GLU A 204 -26.46 4.01 -8.02
C GLU A 204 -25.33 3.75 -8.97
N THR A 205 -24.41 2.91 -8.48
CA THR A 205 -23.54 2.10 -9.28
C THR A 205 -24.59 1.54 -10.20
N ILE A 206 -24.62 2.11 -11.40
CA ILE A 206 -25.33 1.53 -12.51
C ILE A 206 -24.80 0.12 -12.45
N LYS A 207 -25.58 -0.78 -11.85
CA LYS A 207 -25.42 -2.20 -12.04
C LYS A 207 -25.68 -2.24 -13.51
N ALA A 208 -24.60 -2.18 -14.28
CA ALA A 208 -24.65 -2.37 -15.70
C ALA A 208 -25.39 -3.68 -15.83
N GLN A 209 -26.68 -3.59 -16.15
CA GLN A 209 -27.43 -4.73 -16.61
C GLN A 209 -26.52 -5.31 -17.69
N GLN A 210 -26.28 -6.62 -17.65
CA GLN A 210 -25.29 -7.31 -18.47
C GLN A 210 -25.38 -7.00 -19.99
N GLY A 211 -26.41 -6.28 -20.44
CA GLY A 211 -26.57 -5.75 -21.79
C GLY A 211 -25.75 -4.52 -22.19
N ASP A 212 -25.10 -3.75 -21.30
CA ASP A 212 -24.53 -2.44 -21.69
C ASP A 212 -23.02 -2.24 -21.41
N GLN A 213 -22.29 -3.34 -21.17
CA GLN A 213 -20.85 -3.28 -20.93
C GLN A 213 -20.04 -2.76 -22.13
N GLY A 214 -20.53 -2.93 -23.36
CA GLY A 214 -19.86 -2.39 -24.54
C GLY A 214 -19.96 -0.86 -24.62
N ALA A 215 -21.11 -0.26 -24.27
CA ALA A 215 -21.27 1.20 -24.17
C ALA A 215 -20.36 1.80 -23.09
N TYR A 216 -20.21 1.10 -21.96
CA TYR A 216 -19.27 1.49 -20.90
C TYR A 216 -17.83 1.58 -21.43
N TRP A 217 -17.34 0.53 -22.09
CA TRP A 217 -15.97 0.50 -22.59
C TRP A 217 -15.76 1.44 -23.78
N HIS A 218 -16.77 1.62 -24.62
CA HIS A 218 -16.74 2.62 -25.69
C HIS A 218 -16.62 4.05 -25.12
N GLY A 219 -17.40 4.38 -24.09
CA GLY A 219 -17.30 5.66 -23.39
C GLY A 219 -15.92 5.89 -22.76
N ARG A 220 -15.31 4.83 -22.20
CA ARG A 220 -13.93 4.87 -21.69
C ARG A 220 -12.89 5.11 -22.79
N CYS A 221 -13.08 4.54 -23.98
CA CYS A 221 -12.22 4.82 -25.14
C CYS A 221 -12.29 6.30 -25.55
N GLN A 222 -13.51 6.87 -25.63
CA GLN A 222 -13.71 8.28 -25.99
C GLN A 222 -13.06 9.23 -24.97
N GLN A 223 -13.22 8.94 -23.66
CA GLN A 223 -12.57 9.70 -22.60
C GLN A 223 -11.03 9.63 -22.69
N ALA A 224 -10.48 8.45 -22.99
CA ALA A 224 -9.03 8.28 -23.15
C ALA A 224 -8.49 9.13 -24.31
N VAL A 225 -9.18 9.17 -25.46
CA VAL A 225 -8.79 10.02 -26.59
C VAL A 225 -8.86 11.51 -26.23
N ALA A 226 -9.93 11.94 -25.56
CA ALA A 226 -10.09 13.33 -25.14
C ALA A 226 -8.96 13.81 -24.21
N SER A 227 -8.37 12.90 -23.42
CA SER A 227 -7.24 13.19 -22.53
C SER A 227 -5.89 13.39 -23.25
N VAL A 228 -5.79 13.04 -24.55
CA VAL A 228 -4.54 13.18 -25.32
C VAL A 228 -4.34 14.63 -25.74
N GLN A 229 -3.24 15.24 -25.30
CA GLN A 229 -2.92 16.66 -25.56
C GLN A 229 -2.46 16.95 -26.99
N SER A 230 -1.74 16.02 -27.65
CA SER A 230 -1.25 16.20 -29.02
C SER A 230 -2.32 15.89 -30.05
N ASN A 231 -2.56 16.80 -30.99
CA ASN A 231 -3.54 16.61 -32.06
C ASN A 231 -3.18 15.43 -33.00
N LEU A 232 -1.88 15.19 -33.24
CA LEU A 232 -1.41 14.08 -34.08
C LEU A 232 -1.67 12.73 -33.39
N ASP A 233 -1.31 12.63 -32.10
CA ASP A 233 -1.50 11.40 -31.33
C ASP A 233 -2.99 11.15 -31.06
N ARG A 234 -3.78 12.22 -30.89
CA ARG A 234 -5.23 12.13 -30.77
C ARG A 234 -5.86 11.54 -32.03
N ALA A 235 -5.42 11.98 -33.21
CA ALA A 235 -5.90 11.43 -34.49
C ALA A 235 -5.53 9.96 -34.66
N GLU A 236 -4.30 9.57 -34.30
CA GLU A 236 -3.84 8.18 -34.35
C GLU A 236 -4.70 7.27 -33.43
N VAL A 237 -4.90 7.69 -32.18
CA VAL A 237 -5.66 6.91 -31.19
C VAL A 237 -7.17 6.91 -31.49
N GLN A 238 -7.71 8.00 -32.06
CA GLN A 238 -9.08 8.04 -32.57
C GLN A 238 -9.26 7.08 -33.77
N GLY A 239 -8.20 6.82 -34.53
CA GLY A 239 -8.16 5.79 -35.57
C GLY A 239 -8.51 4.40 -35.04
N TYR A 240 -8.02 4.03 -33.85
CA TYR A 240 -8.35 2.75 -33.21
C TYR A 240 -9.84 2.63 -32.86
N ILE A 241 -10.48 3.71 -32.39
CA ILE A 241 -11.93 3.72 -32.15
C ILE A 241 -12.70 3.58 -33.47
N THR A 242 -12.24 4.28 -34.52
CA THR A 242 -12.89 4.27 -35.84
C THR A 242 -12.80 2.89 -36.49
N GLU A 243 -11.66 2.22 -36.37
CA GLU A 243 -11.44 0.85 -36.86
C GLU A 243 -12.23 -0.18 -36.06
N ALA A 244 -12.23 -0.05 -34.73
CA ALA A 244 -13.04 -0.85 -33.82
C ALA A 244 -14.55 -0.71 -34.14
N SER A 245 -15.03 0.50 -34.41
CA SER A 245 -16.44 0.77 -34.75
C SER A 245 -16.89 0.11 -36.06
N LYS A 246 -15.97 -0.22 -36.98
CA LYS A 246 -16.30 -0.90 -38.25
C LYS A 246 -16.51 -2.41 -38.07
N SER A 247 -15.94 -2.99 -37.02
CA SER A 247 -15.84 -4.45 -36.83
C SER A 247 -16.55 -4.94 -35.57
N LEU A 248 -16.87 -4.05 -34.63
CA LEU A 248 -17.42 -4.39 -33.32
C LEU A 248 -18.85 -3.89 -33.17
N SER A 249 -19.74 -4.77 -32.67
CA SER A 249 -21.06 -4.34 -32.21
C SER A 249 -20.94 -3.60 -30.88
N PHE A 250 -21.82 -2.62 -30.65
CA PHE A 250 -21.81 -1.80 -29.44
C PHE A 250 -22.04 -2.61 -28.15
N ASN A 251 -22.50 -3.86 -28.27
CA ASN A 251 -22.82 -4.75 -27.15
C ASN A 251 -21.67 -5.74 -26.82
N GLY A 252 -20.59 -5.79 -27.60
CA GLY A 252 -19.45 -6.69 -27.38
C GLY A 252 -18.47 -6.16 -26.34
N SER A 253 -18.62 -6.54 -25.07
CA SER A 253 -17.80 -6.01 -23.96
C SER A 253 -16.31 -6.32 -24.08
N GLY A 254 -15.95 -7.56 -24.43
CA GLY A 254 -14.55 -8.00 -24.53
C GLY A 254 -13.76 -7.32 -25.64
N THR A 255 -14.44 -6.81 -26.67
CA THR A 255 -13.78 -6.21 -27.83
C THR A 255 -13.52 -4.72 -27.64
N TRP A 256 -14.46 -3.99 -27.02
CA TRP A 256 -14.25 -2.58 -26.64
C TRP A 256 -13.23 -2.42 -25.51
N GLU A 257 -13.20 -3.36 -24.57
CA GLU A 257 -12.15 -3.40 -23.53
C GLU A 257 -10.76 -3.58 -24.16
N THR A 258 -10.64 -4.43 -25.18
CA THR A 258 -9.37 -4.64 -25.90
C THR A 258 -8.95 -3.37 -26.65
N CYS A 259 -9.91 -2.67 -27.28
CA CYS A 259 -9.66 -1.37 -27.91
C CYS A 259 -9.15 -0.34 -26.88
N TYR A 260 -9.79 -0.26 -25.71
CA TYR A 260 -9.36 0.62 -24.62
C TYR A 260 -7.92 0.32 -24.17
N LYS A 261 -7.58 -0.97 -24.00
CA LYS A 261 -6.21 -1.39 -23.64
C LYS A 261 -5.19 -0.98 -24.70
N LYS A 262 -5.51 -1.13 -25.99
CA LYS A 262 -4.65 -0.72 -27.12
C LYS A 262 -4.42 0.81 -27.13
N ILE A 263 -5.47 1.59 -26.89
CA ILE A 263 -5.41 3.05 -26.76
C ILE A 263 -4.48 3.45 -25.61
N MET A 264 -4.70 2.89 -24.43
CA MET A 264 -3.88 3.22 -23.24
C MET A 264 -2.42 2.84 -23.42
N PHE A 265 -2.15 1.68 -24.02
CA PHE A 265 -0.79 1.24 -24.32
C PHE A 265 -0.07 2.23 -25.25
N ARG A 266 -0.74 2.72 -26.30
CA ARG A 266 -0.13 3.68 -27.23
C ARG A 266 0.14 5.03 -26.56
N ILE A 267 -0.77 5.49 -25.69
CA ILE A 267 -0.58 6.72 -24.92
C ILE A 267 0.67 6.60 -24.02
N GLU A 268 0.83 5.48 -23.31
CA GLU A 268 2.00 5.23 -22.47
C GLU A 268 3.30 5.12 -23.29
N GLN A 269 3.26 4.44 -24.43
CA GLN A 269 4.40 4.36 -25.35
C GLN A 269 4.85 5.75 -25.83
N ARG A 270 3.91 6.65 -26.18
CA ARG A 270 4.23 8.01 -26.61
C ARG A 270 4.82 8.87 -25.48
N LYS A 271 4.36 8.69 -24.24
CA LYS A 271 4.98 9.33 -23.07
C LYS A 271 6.44 8.89 -22.92
N LEU A 272 6.71 7.60 -23.11
CA LEU A 272 8.06 7.04 -23.04
C LEU A 272 8.95 7.58 -24.18
N GLU A 273 8.47 7.57 -25.42
CA GLU A 273 9.19 8.10 -26.59
C GLU A 273 9.59 9.58 -26.39
N ARG A 274 8.67 10.41 -25.89
CA ARG A 274 8.96 11.82 -25.58
C ARG A 274 9.97 11.97 -24.44
N SER A 275 9.89 11.10 -23.42
CA SER A 275 10.83 11.10 -22.31
C SER A 275 12.25 10.72 -22.77
N MET A 276 12.38 9.84 -23.76
CA MET A 276 13.66 9.47 -24.36
C MET A 276 14.19 10.55 -25.32
N ALA A 277 13.32 11.14 -26.15
CA ALA A 277 13.72 12.20 -27.08
C ALA A 277 14.16 13.50 -26.38
N GLY A 278 13.61 13.81 -25.20
CA GLY A 278 14.06 14.95 -24.38
C GLY A 278 15.33 14.70 -23.57
N ARG A 279 15.99 13.53 -23.72
CA ARG A 279 17.27 13.18 -23.09
C ARG A 279 18.44 13.17 -24.09
N MET A 280 18.18 13.41 -25.38
CA MET A 280 19.20 13.68 -26.40
C MET A 280 19.30 15.18 -26.62
#